data_AF-A0A957XFU7-F1
#
_entry.id   AF-A0A957XFU7-F1
#
_cell.length_a   1.000
_cell.length_b   1.000
_cell.length_c   1.000
_cell.angle_alpha   90.00
_cell.angle_beta   90.00
_cell.angle_gamma   90.00
#
_symmetry.space_group_name_H-M   'P 1'
#
loop_
_entity.id
_entity.type
_entity.pdbx_description
1 polymer ?
#
loop_
_entity_poly.entity_id
_entity_poly.type
_entity_poly.pdbx_seq_one_letter_code
_entity_poly.pdbx_strand_id
1 'polypeptide(L)'
;MSLDLLKIFDEFVQDYGSLRLAHHHTRSSFTLRELNYFFELGQRKNYESFTEDMTGSLRLMDLSWWDNYSNGYWHNLVLHLERENLWNKDEETLLKLFQKDRNHVPSNVIGMIPVPDQKRIDELLKIAQSTCNVDNALLIFRVNPYTNTGHRMKAYLFKRNQIAEYKVAYVYENPTTKYLFMNFNSPD
;
A
#
# COMPACT_ATOMS: atom_id res chain seq x y z
N MET A 1 14.35 13.69 3.43
CA MET A 1 14.88 12.37 3.02
C MET A 1 13.75 11.63 2.30
N SER A 2 14.04 10.95 1.19
CA SER A 2 13.04 10.09 0.52
C SER A 2 12.89 8.80 1.32
N LEU A 3 11.65 8.39 1.62
CA LEU A 3 11.38 7.13 2.32
C LEU A 3 11.77 5.95 1.42
N ASP A 4 12.42 4.95 2.00
CA ASP A 4 12.63 3.67 1.33
C ASP A 4 11.35 2.83 1.42
N LEU A 5 10.51 2.93 0.39
CA LEU A 5 9.21 2.26 0.36
C LEU A 5 9.35 0.74 0.24
N LEU A 6 10.42 0.23 -0.39
CA LEU A 6 10.65 -1.21 -0.45
C LEU A 6 11.10 -1.75 0.89
N LYS A 7 11.88 -1.00 1.67
CA LYS A 7 12.18 -1.37 3.06
C LYS A 7 10.92 -1.38 3.92
N ILE A 8 9.99 -0.43 3.71
CA ILE A 8 8.67 -0.45 4.37
C ILE A 8 7.90 -1.73 4.00
N PHE A 9 7.94 -2.14 2.74
CA PHE A 9 7.32 -3.40 2.31
C PHE A 9 8.02 -4.63 2.93
N ASP A 10 9.35 -4.63 3.04
CA ASP A 10 10.10 -5.70 3.70
C ASP A 10 9.72 -5.83 5.18
N GLU A 11 9.63 -4.71 5.91
CA GLU A 11 9.16 -4.66 7.29
C GLU A 11 7.71 -5.20 7.39
N PHE A 12 6.82 -4.82 6.45
CA PHE A 12 5.45 -5.32 6.41
C PHE A 12 5.37 -6.84 6.18
N VAL A 13 6.20 -7.38 5.29
CA VAL A 13 6.30 -8.83 5.03
C VAL A 13 6.79 -9.56 6.28
N GLN A 14 7.82 -9.04 6.96
CA GLN A 14 8.38 -9.62 8.17
C GLN A 14 7.37 -9.62 9.33
N ASP A 15 6.66 -8.51 9.51
CA ASP A 15 5.72 -8.33 10.62
C ASP A 15 4.33 -8.92 10.31
N TYR A 16 4.08 -9.45 9.10
CA TYR A 16 2.75 -9.90 8.68
C TYR A 16 2.11 -10.92 9.62
N GLY A 17 2.90 -11.84 10.17
CA GLY A 17 2.44 -12.84 11.15
C GLY A 17 1.91 -12.24 12.45
N SER A 18 2.41 -11.06 12.84
CA SER A 18 1.97 -10.35 14.05
C SER A 18 0.56 -9.79 13.94
N LEU A 19 0.05 -9.61 12.72
CA LEU A 19 -1.30 -9.09 12.45
C LEU A 19 -2.40 -10.10 12.80
N ARG A 20 -2.03 -11.38 13.02
CA ARG A 20 -2.93 -12.50 13.36
C ARG A 20 -4.12 -12.59 12.40
N LEU A 21 -3.85 -12.40 11.10
CA LEU A 21 -4.82 -12.56 10.04
C LEU A 21 -5.02 -14.05 9.77
N ALA A 22 -6.22 -14.44 9.39
CA ALA A 22 -6.56 -15.81 8.99
C ALA A 22 -7.26 -15.76 7.63
N HIS A 23 -7.40 -16.89 6.94
CA HIS A 23 -7.93 -16.91 5.56
C HIS A 23 -9.25 -16.16 5.37
N HIS A 24 -10.17 -16.19 6.33
CA HIS A 24 -11.46 -15.48 6.24
C HIS A 24 -11.31 -13.95 6.26
N HIS A 25 -10.20 -13.41 6.74
CA HIS A 25 -9.93 -11.97 6.78
C HIS A 25 -9.44 -11.41 5.43
N THR A 26 -8.75 -12.21 4.61
CA THR A 26 -7.98 -11.70 3.46
C THR A 26 -8.58 -12.03 2.09
N ARG A 27 -9.79 -12.61 2.05
CA ARG A 27 -10.42 -13.16 0.83
C ARG A 27 -10.74 -12.15 -0.27
N SER A 28 -10.96 -10.88 0.07
CA SER A 28 -11.45 -9.89 -0.89
C SER A 28 -10.76 -8.53 -0.84
N SER A 29 -10.16 -8.16 0.29
CA SER A 29 -9.67 -6.79 0.52
C SER A 29 -8.60 -6.70 1.62
N PHE A 30 -7.88 -5.58 1.65
CA PHE A 30 -6.98 -5.26 2.76
C PHE A 30 -7.78 -4.93 4.02
N THR A 31 -7.29 -5.40 5.17
CA THR A 31 -8.00 -5.28 6.45
C THR A 31 -7.66 -3.99 7.19
N LEU A 32 -8.45 -3.65 8.21
CA LEU A 32 -8.11 -2.56 9.13
C LEU A 32 -6.81 -2.83 9.88
N ARG A 33 -6.49 -4.09 10.22
CA ARG A 33 -5.22 -4.44 10.88
C ARG A 33 -4.02 -4.14 10.00
N GLU A 34 -4.16 -4.34 8.69
CA GLU A 34 -3.10 -4.00 7.72
C GLU A 34 -2.94 -2.49 7.58
N LEU A 35 -4.02 -1.70 7.63
CA LEU A 35 -3.90 -0.24 7.68
C LEU A 35 -3.26 0.24 8.99
N ASN A 36 -3.69 -0.33 10.12
CA ASN A 36 -3.16 0.01 11.43
C ASN A 36 -1.66 -0.31 11.53
N TYR A 37 -1.17 -1.33 10.84
CA TYR A 37 0.27 -1.57 10.73
C TYR A 37 1.01 -0.34 10.18
N PHE A 38 0.52 0.25 9.08
CA PHE A 38 1.12 1.47 8.50
C PHE A 38 0.93 2.69 9.41
N PHE A 39 -0.17 2.77 10.15
CA PHE A 39 -0.39 3.84 11.13
C PHE A 39 0.67 3.79 12.24
N GLU A 40 0.86 2.63 12.88
CA GLU A 40 1.87 2.42 13.92
C GLU A 40 3.29 2.55 13.36
N LEU A 41 3.53 2.14 12.11
CA LEU A 41 4.81 2.33 11.46
C LEU A 41 5.18 3.80 11.29
N GLY A 42 4.22 4.65 10.93
CA GLY A 42 4.43 6.09 10.80
C GLY A 42 4.87 6.72 12.13
N GLN A 43 4.14 6.42 13.20
CA GLN A 43 4.49 6.86 14.56
C GLN A 43 5.88 6.37 14.99
N ARG A 44 6.22 5.10 14.74
CA ARG A 44 7.57 4.55 15.03
C ARG A 44 8.68 5.25 14.24
N LYS A 45 8.37 5.81 13.08
CA LYS A 45 9.31 6.61 12.27
C LYS A 45 9.25 8.12 12.59
N ASN A 46 8.58 8.50 13.68
CA ASN A 46 8.37 9.87 14.16
C ASN A 46 7.56 10.76 13.22
N TYR A 47 6.60 10.19 12.49
CA TYR A 47 5.59 10.95 11.75
C TYR A 47 4.26 10.95 12.49
N GLU A 48 3.52 12.05 12.38
CA GLU A 48 2.13 12.07 12.81
C GLU A 48 1.29 11.31 11.80
N SER A 49 0.52 10.33 12.26
CA SER A 49 -0.28 9.48 11.38
C SER A 49 -1.77 9.73 11.60
N PHE A 50 -2.54 9.81 10.51
CA PHE A 50 -4.00 9.96 10.58
C PHE A 50 -4.68 8.91 9.71
N THR A 51 -5.82 8.41 10.17
CA THR A 51 -6.77 7.61 9.37
C THR A 51 -7.93 8.50 8.94
N GLU A 52 -8.49 8.28 7.75
CA GLU A 52 -9.60 9.09 7.22
C GLU A 52 -9.29 10.60 7.23
N ASP A 53 -8.08 10.94 6.80
CA ASP A 53 -7.53 12.28 6.97
C ASP A 53 -8.28 13.36 6.15
N MET A 54 -8.67 14.42 6.84
CA MET A 54 -9.38 15.61 6.34
C MET A 54 -8.54 16.90 6.41
N THR A 55 -7.27 16.83 6.83
CA THR A 55 -6.44 17.99 7.21
C THR A 55 -6.08 18.95 6.06
N GLY A 56 -6.51 18.68 4.82
CA GLY A 56 -6.33 19.64 3.74
C GLY A 56 -6.45 19.11 2.32
N SER A 57 -6.91 17.86 2.12
CA SER A 57 -7.17 17.31 0.79
C SER A 57 -8.63 17.53 0.36
N LEU A 58 -8.85 17.78 -0.93
CA LEU A 58 -10.19 17.82 -1.54
C LEU A 58 -10.90 16.44 -1.51
N ARG A 59 -10.14 15.37 -1.22
CA ARG A 59 -10.61 13.99 -1.19
C ARG A 59 -9.96 13.26 -0.01
N LEU A 60 -10.79 12.59 0.79
CA LEU A 60 -10.37 11.84 1.97
C LEU A 60 -9.29 10.82 1.62
N MET A 61 -8.30 10.70 2.50
CA MET A 61 -7.25 9.70 2.40
C MET A 61 -7.49 8.58 3.40
N ASP A 62 -7.26 7.33 2.99
CA ASP A 62 -7.36 6.19 3.91
C ASP A 62 -6.39 6.33 5.08
N LEU A 63 -5.14 6.70 4.77
CA LEU A 63 -4.13 7.03 5.76
C LEU A 63 -3.10 8.04 5.23
N SER A 64 -2.62 8.89 6.11
CA SER A 64 -1.56 9.84 5.81
C SER A 64 -0.52 9.90 6.93
N TRP A 65 0.72 10.21 6.54
CA TRP A 65 1.79 10.60 7.48
C TRP A 65 2.18 12.05 7.23
N TRP A 66 2.33 12.81 8.30
CA TRP A 66 2.68 14.23 8.27
C TRP A 66 3.91 14.53 9.12
N ASP A 67 4.60 15.58 8.73
CA ASP A 67 5.74 16.15 9.44
C ASP A 67 5.65 17.68 9.41
N ASN A 68 6.48 18.33 10.23
CA ASN A 68 6.62 19.78 10.32
C ASN A 68 5.29 20.47 10.67
N TYR A 69 4.88 20.35 11.94
CA TYR A 69 3.73 21.09 12.49
C TYR A 69 4.17 22.45 13.00
N SER A 70 3.56 23.53 12.50
CA SER A 70 3.79 24.88 13.04
C SER A 70 2.60 25.80 12.79
N ASN A 71 2.39 26.76 13.70
CA ASN A 71 1.31 27.75 13.63
C ASN A 71 -0.10 27.16 13.49
N GLY A 72 -0.35 25.96 14.01
CA GLY A 72 -1.65 25.31 13.91
C GLY A 72 -1.83 24.43 12.67
N TYR A 73 -0.82 24.34 11.79
CA TYR A 73 -0.92 23.66 10.50
C TYR A 73 0.22 22.65 10.27
N TRP A 74 -0.09 21.59 9.53
CA TRP A 74 0.88 20.62 9.00
C TRP A 74 1.38 21.08 7.63
N HIS A 75 2.70 21.06 7.42
CA HIS A 75 3.32 21.62 6.21
C HIS A 75 3.84 20.57 5.23
N ASN A 76 4.10 19.33 5.70
CA ASN A 76 4.70 18.30 4.88
C ASN A 76 3.89 17.00 4.91
N LEU A 77 3.15 16.73 3.83
CA LEU A 77 2.53 15.42 3.60
C LEU A 77 3.61 14.42 3.16
N VAL A 78 4.06 13.59 4.09
CA VAL A 78 5.15 12.64 3.89
C VAL A 78 4.68 11.43 3.10
N LEU A 79 3.55 10.85 3.50
CA LEU A 79 2.99 9.65 2.89
C LEU A 79 1.49 9.81 2.70
N HIS A 80 1.00 9.46 1.51
CA HIS A 80 -0.42 9.21 1.26
C HIS A 80 -0.61 7.72 0.93
N LEU A 81 -1.45 7.03 1.71
CA LEU A 81 -1.79 5.64 1.50
C LEU A 81 -3.28 5.49 1.14
N GLU A 82 -3.57 4.76 0.06
CA GLU A 82 -4.92 4.29 -0.29
C GLU A 82 -4.98 2.76 -0.30
N ARG A 83 -6.08 2.21 0.20
CA ARG A 83 -6.42 0.81 -0.01
C ARG A 83 -7.68 0.73 -0.86
N GLU A 84 -7.71 -0.24 -1.77
CA GLU A 84 -8.92 -0.59 -2.50
C GLU A 84 -9.62 -1.80 -1.85
N ASN A 85 -10.94 -1.73 -1.72
CA ASN A 85 -11.77 -2.79 -1.17
C ASN A 85 -12.83 -3.30 -2.17
N LEU A 86 -12.99 -2.63 -3.32
CA LEU A 86 -13.94 -2.90 -4.39
C LEU A 86 -13.20 -3.17 -5.70
N TRP A 87 -13.41 -4.36 -6.28
CA TRP A 87 -12.66 -4.80 -7.47
C TRP A 87 -12.85 -3.91 -8.72
N ASN A 88 -13.93 -3.13 -8.77
CA ASN A 88 -14.23 -2.25 -9.90
C ASN A 88 -13.79 -0.79 -9.67
N LYS A 89 -13.05 -0.50 -8.59
CA LYS A 89 -12.56 0.85 -8.26
C LYS A 89 -11.05 0.98 -8.19
N ASP A 90 -10.32 -0.07 -8.54
CA ASP A 90 -8.86 -0.08 -8.57
C ASP A 90 -8.25 1.07 -9.40
N GLU A 91 -8.83 1.42 -10.55
CA GLU A 91 -8.44 2.59 -11.35
C GLU A 91 -8.74 3.91 -10.64
N GLU A 92 -9.89 4.04 -9.96
CA GLU A 92 -10.20 5.23 -9.16
C GLU A 92 -9.18 5.41 -8.04
N THR A 93 -8.70 4.32 -7.44
CA THR A 93 -7.65 4.34 -6.41
C THR A 93 -6.32 4.86 -6.97
N LEU A 94 -5.93 4.50 -8.20
CA LEU A 94 -4.76 5.10 -8.85
C LEU A 94 -4.96 6.60 -9.14
N LEU A 95 -6.15 6.98 -9.62
CA LEU A 95 -6.48 8.39 -9.88
C LEU A 95 -6.45 9.23 -8.61
N LYS A 96 -6.87 8.65 -7.46
CA LYS A 96 -6.67 9.30 -6.16
C LYS A 96 -5.20 9.52 -5.90
N LEU A 97 -4.39 8.45 -5.88
CA LEU A 97 -2.97 8.52 -5.49
C LEU A 97 -2.17 9.52 -6.32
N PHE A 98 -2.46 9.62 -7.62
CA PHE A 98 -1.70 10.45 -8.57
C PHE A 98 -2.40 11.76 -8.96
N GLN A 99 -3.40 12.18 -8.19
CA GLN A 99 -4.10 13.45 -8.43
C GLN A 99 -3.12 14.64 -8.33
N LYS A 100 -3.08 15.46 -9.39
CA LYS A 100 -2.22 16.65 -9.48
C LYS A 100 -2.71 17.83 -8.63
N ASP A 101 -4.03 18.02 -8.58
CA ASP A 101 -4.65 19.18 -7.94
C ASP A 101 -4.91 18.90 -6.46
N ARG A 102 -3.85 19.00 -5.65
CA ARG A 102 -3.89 18.87 -4.18
C ARG A 102 -3.21 20.08 -3.54
N ASN A 103 -3.74 20.52 -2.40
CA ASN A 103 -3.12 21.58 -1.61
C ASN A 103 -1.73 21.15 -1.10
N HIS A 104 -1.55 19.85 -0.85
CA HIS A 104 -0.27 19.25 -0.47
C HIS A 104 0.03 18.07 -1.38
N VAL A 105 1.16 18.12 -2.09
CA VAL A 105 1.63 17.02 -2.93
C VAL A 105 2.45 16.08 -2.04
N PRO A 106 2.07 14.80 -1.90
CA PRO A 106 2.79 13.87 -1.06
C PRO A 106 4.18 13.58 -1.62
N SER A 107 5.19 13.51 -0.75
CA SER A 107 6.54 13.07 -1.15
C SER A 107 6.59 11.59 -1.52
N ASN A 108 5.68 10.79 -0.95
CA ASN A 108 5.61 9.35 -1.15
C ASN A 108 4.15 8.91 -1.19
N VAL A 109 3.84 7.89 -2.00
CA VAL A 109 2.51 7.27 -1.98
C VAL A 109 2.58 5.74 -1.92
N ILE A 110 1.61 5.12 -1.26
CA ILE A 110 1.42 3.67 -1.25
C ILE A 110 -0.01 3.35 -1.69
N GLY A 111 -0.16 2.53 -2.73
CA GLY A 111 -1.45 1.98 -3.16
C GLY A 111 -1.53 0.50 -2.84
N MET A 112 -2.55 0.06 -2.11
CA MET A 112 -2.78 -1.36 -1.80
C MET A 112 -4.04 -1.86 -2.49
N ILE A 113 -3.91 -2.72 -3.50
CA ILE A 113 -5.02 -3.05 -4.41
C ILE A 113 -5.20 -4.58 -4.51
N PRO A 114 -6.36 -5.15 -4.14
CA PRO A 114 -6.67 -6.54 -4.42
C PRO A 114 -6.97 -6.70 -5.91
N VAL A 115 -6.38 -7.73 -6.53
CA VAL A 115 -6.50 -7.99 -7.97
C VAL A 115 -6.79 -9.47 -8.23
N PRO A 116 -7.55 -9.80 -9.28
CA PRO A 116 -7.87 -11.19 -9.59
C PRO A 116 -6.66 -11.99 -10.07
N ASP A 117 -5.80 -11.39 -10.89
CA ASP A 117 -4.71 -12.09 -11.57
C ASP A 117 -3.58 -11.13 -12.01
N GLN A 118 -2.57 -11.68 -12.69
CA GLN A 118 -1.45 -10.91 -13.25
C GLN A 118 -1.88 -9.98 -14.38
N LYS A 119 -2.87 -10.36 -15.18
CA LYS A 119 -3.31 -9.55 -16.31
C LYS A 119 -3.86 -8.22 -15.82
N ARG A 120 -4.64 -8.21 -14.74
CA ARG A 120 -5.12 -6.96 -14.15
C ARG A 120 -4.00 -6.10 -13.57
N ILE A 121 -2.97 -6.72 -12.98
CA ILE A 121 -1.77 -5.99 -12.55
C ILE A 121 -1.13 -5.27 -13.74
N ASP A 122 -0.92 -5.96 -14.86
CA ASP A 122 -0.27 -5.38 -16.03
C ASP A 122 -1.08 -4.21 -16.62
N GLU A 123 -2.41 -4.28 -16.58
CA GLU A 123 -3.30 -3.18 -16.96
C GLU A 123 -3.14 -1.97 -16.04
N LEU A 124 -3.21 -2.19 -14.72
CA LEU A 124 -3.09 -1.13 -13.72
C LEU A 124 -1.69 -0.48 -13.73
N LEU A 125 -0.64 -1.27 -13.97
CA LEU A 125 0.72 -0.74 -14.11
C LEU A 125 0.84 0.21 -15.30
N LYS A 126 0.21 -0.09 -16.45
CA LYS A 126 0.19 0.83 -17.60
C LYS A 126 -0.51 2.15 -17.27
N ILE A 127 -1.62 2.08 -16.53
CA ILE A 127 -2.34 3.27 -16.07
C ILE A 127 -1.46 4.07 -15.09
N ALA A 128 -0.80 3.40 -14.15
CA ALA A 128 0.13 4.06 -13.23
C ALA A 128 1.31 4.71 -13.97
N GLN A 129 1.87 4.06 -14.99
CA GLN A 129 2.94 4.65 -15.81
C GLN A 129 2.46 5.88 -16.60
N SER A 130 1.20 5.97 -17.01
CA SER A 130 0.69 7.15 -17.72
C SER A 130 0.28 8.30 -16.79
N THR A 131 -0.04 8.00 -15.53
CA THR A 131 -0.62 8.96 -14.59
C THR A 131 0.29 9.36 -13.44
N CYS A 132 1.24 8.52 -13.02
CA CYS A 132 2.10 8.75 -11.87
C CYS A 132 2.96 10.01 -12.04
N ASN A 133 2.69 10.98 -11.19
CA ASN A 133 3.30 12.30 -11.15
C ASN A 133 4.10 12.56 -9.87
N VAL A 134 4.17 11.58 -8.97
CA VAL A 134 4.89 11.65 -7.69
C VAL A 134 6.26 10.98 -7.83
N ASP A 135 7.28 11.52 -7.16
CA ASP A 135 8.65 11.04 -7.33
C ASP A 135 8.88 9.63 -6.76
N ASN A 136 8.06 9.19 -5.80
CA ASN A 136 8.22 7.91 -5.12
C ASN A 136 6.85 7.27 -4.84
N ALA A 137 6.52 6.21 -5.57
CA ALA A 137 5.27 5.47 -5.35
C ALA A 137 5.54 3.98 -5.18
N LEU A 138 4.76 3.32 -4.32
CA LEU A 138 4.77 1.88 -4.18
C LEU A 138 3.36 1.35 -4.40
N LEU A 139 3.17 0.51 -5.40
CA LEU A 139 1.92 -0.21 -5.63
C LEU A 139 2.06 -1.65 -5.14
N ILE A 140 1.25 -2.02 -4.15
CA ILE A 140 1.19 -3.36 -3.56
C ILE A 140 -0.10 -4.03 -4.04
N PHE A 141 0.04 -5.02 -4.90
CA PHE A 141 -1.07 -5.82 -5.40
C PHE A 141 -1.20 -7.12 -4.63
N ARG A 142 -2.39 -7.40 -4.09
CA ARG A 142 -2.72 -8.72 -3.54
C ARG A 142 -3.43 -9.55 -4.59
N VAL A 143 -2.79 -10.62 -5.07
CA VAL A 143 -3.38 -11.52 -6.06
C VAL A 143 -4.29 -12.52 -5.36
N ASN A 144 -5.55 -12.57 -5.78
CA ASN A 144 -6.58 -13.39 -5.14
C ASN A 144 -6.29 -14.91 -5.29
N PRO A 145 -6.33 -15.69 -4.20
CA PRO A 145 -6.07 -17.14 -4.22
C PRO A 145 -7.06 -18.01 -4.99
N TYR A 146 -8.19 -17.49 -5.50
CA TYR A 146 -9.12 -18.31 -6.30
C TYR A 146 -8.56 -18.72 -7.66
N THR A 147 -7.46 -18.10 -8.10
CA THR A 147 -6.65 -18.62 -9.20
C THR A 147 -5.63 -19.59 -8.60
N ASN A 148 -5.40 -20.76 -9.23
CA ASN A 148 -4.56 -21.88 -8.78
C ASN A 148 -3.06 -21.57 -8.49
N THR A 149 -2.69 -20.31 -8.24
CA THR A 149 -1.30 -19.82 -8.11
C THR A 149 -0.92 -19.32 -6.72
N GLY A 150 -1.77 -19.56 -5.70
CA GLY A 150 -1.49 -19.22 -4.32
C GLY A 150 -1.65 -17.73 -3.99
N HIS A 151 -1.83 -17.42 -2.71
CA HIS A 151 -2.00 -16.05 -2.24
C HIS A 151 -0.63 -15.36 -2.20
N ARG A 152 -0.47 -14.29 -2.99
CA ARG A 152 0.80 -13.56 -3.12
C ARG A 152 0.59 -12.06 -3.16
N MET A 153 1.57 -11.31 -2.64
CA MET A 153 1.65 -9.87 -2.77
C MET A 153 2.76 -9.49 -3.73
N LYS A 154 2.48 -8.58 -4.65
CA LYS A 154 3.47 -8.04 -5.59
C LYS A 154 3.60 -6.55 -5.37
N ALA A 155 4.78 -6.11 -4.99
CA ALA A 155 5.08 -4.70 -4.75
C ALA A 155 5.91 -4.16 -5.92
N TYR A 156 5.48 -3.03 -6.50
CA TYR A 156 6.16 -2.35 -7.61
C TYR A 156 6.54 -0.95 -7.15
N LEU A 157 7.84 -0.67 -7.11
CA LEU A 157 8.38 0.65 -6.81
C LEU A 157 8.45 1.47 -8.09
N PHE A 158 7.84 2.64 -8.06
CA PHE A 158 7.91 3.64 -9.10
C PHE A 158 8.79 4.81 -8.69
N LYS A 159 9.63 5.24 -9.62
CA LYS A 159 10.28 6.55 -9.58
C LYS A 159 9.65 7.38 -10.70
N ARG A 160 8.76 8.31 -10.33
CA ARG A 160 7.84 8.96 -11.28
C ARG A 160 7.03 7.93 -12.05
N ASN A 161 7.08 7.97 -13.37
CA ASN A 161 6.31 7.09 -14.24
C ASN A 161 7.02 5.78 -14.63
N GLN A 162 8.18 5.47 -14.03
CA GLN A 162 8.96 4.29 -14.36
C GLN A 162 8.99 3.31 -13.19
N ILE A 163 8.82 2.03 -13.49
CA ILE A 163 9.02 0.95 -12.51
C ILE A 163 10.53 0.79 -12.33
N ALA A 164 11.03 1.09 -11.13
CA ALA A 164 12.44 0.98 -10.79
C ALA A 164 12.78 -0.42 -10.28
N GLU A 165 11.91 -1.02 -9.48
CA GLU A 165 12.11 -2.32 -8.85
C GLU A 165 10.76 -2.97 -8.53
N TYR A 166 10.73 -4.29 -8.41
CA TYR A 166 9.56 -5.02 -7.90
C TYR A 166 9.96 -6.18 -7.01
N LYS A 167 9.08 -6.55 -6.07
CA LYS A 167 9.24 -7.68 -5.15
C LYS A 167 7.98 -8.52 -5.11
N VAL A 168 8.14 -9.81 -4.84
CA VAL A 168 7.03 -10.76 -4.65
C VAL A 168 7.17 -11.41 -3.29
N ALA A 169 6.12 -11.31 -2.48
CA ALA A 169 5.99 -12.04 -1.22
C ALA A 169 4.87 -13.07 -1.33
N TYR A 170 5.09 -14.23 -0.73
CA TYR A 170 4.17 -15.35 -0.74
C TYR A 170 3.50 -15.45 0.63
N VAL A 171 2.19 -15.66 0.63
CA VAL A 171 1.38 -15.74 1.85
C VAL A 171 1.13 -17.21 2.18
N TYR A 172 1.46 -17.59 3.41
CA TYR A 172 1.34 -18.93 3.93
C TYR A 172 0.39 -18.95 5.11
N GLU A 173 -0.29 -20.09 5.33
CA GLU A 173 -1.00 -20.34 6.58
C GLU A 173 -0.12 -21.17 7.52
N ASN A 174 0.02 -20.73 8.76
CA ASN A 174 0.66 -21.52 9.79
C ASN A 174 -0.25 -22.73 10.15
N PRO A 175 0.24 -23.98 10.04
CA PRO A 175 -0.61 -25.16 10.20
C PRO A 175 -1.20 -25.29 11.61
N THR A 176 -0.51 -24.78 12.62
CA THR A 176 -0.90 -24.87 14.04
C THR A 176 -1.84 -23.73 14.44
N THR A 177 -1.46 -22.48 14.16
CA THR A 177 -2.22 -21.31 14.63
C THR A 177 -3.32 -20.87 13.66
N LYS A 178 -3.28 -21.35 12.41
CA LYS A 178 -4.14 -20.92 11.30
C LYS A 178 -4.01 -19.43 10.95
N TYR A 179 -2.97 -18.77 11.47
CA TYR A 179 -2.65 -17.40 11.09
C TYR A 179 -1.76 -17.35 9.86
N LEU A 180 -1.95 -16.31 9.07
CA LEU A 180 -1.21 -16.02 7.88
C LEU A 180 0.12 -15.37 8.22
N PHE A 181 1.16 -15.72 7.47
CA PHE A 181 2.46 -15.06 7.50
C PHE A 181 2.99 -14.93 6.07
N MET A 182 4.02 -14.13 5.87
CA MET A 182 4.65 -13.96 4.56
C MET A 182 6.13 -14.27 4.59
N ASN A 183 6.68 -14.62 3.43
CA ASN A 183 8.10 -14.59 3.16
C ASN A 183 8.36 -14.32 1.67
N PHE A 184 9.63 -14.13 1.30
CA PHE A 184 10.05 -13.89 -0.09
C PHE A 184 10.40 -15.18 -0.85
N ASN A 185 10.40 -16.33 -0.19
CA ASN A 185 10.72 -17.60 -0.82
C ASN A 185 9.46 -18.14 -1.51
N SER A 186 9.60 -18.64 -2.74
CA SER A 186 8.49 -19.32 -3.41
C SER A 186 8.14 -20.60 -2.64
N PRO A 187 6.86 -21.02 -2.62
CA PRO A 187 6.56 -22.42 -2.36
C PRO A 187 7.20 -23.22 -3.50
N ASP A 188 8.10 -24.13 -3.15
CA ASP A 188 8.68 -25.12 -4.08
C ASP A 188 7.60 -26.07 -4.62
#